data_AF-A0A949F008-F1
#
_entry.id   AF-A0A949F008-F1
#
_cell.length_a   1.000
_cell.length_b   1.000
_cell.length_c   1.000
_cell.angle_alpha   90.00
_cell.angle_beta   90.00
_cell.angle_gamma   90.00
#
_symmetry.space_group_name_H-M   'P 1'
#
loop_
_entity.id
_entity.type
_entity.pdbx_description
1 polymer ?
#
loop_
_entity_poly.entity_id
_entity_poly.type
_entity_poly.pdbx_seq_one_letter_code
_entity_poly.pdbx_strand_id
1 'polypeptide(L)'
;MKISLGSNRGIALIASYIIIAVLLIVSSAFTARSIGEQRVANKEKDSVQAFWLAEAGLDRAINELPDTPLSGTLGRGAYSTQTTPATSVRFLITSSGGVPALDSADPNNIVRTITALVEQPANDASPDDITSAITANGDIVIRGSAEVNGDIDDNETFYFEDVFGVSKEVMKNNATNLYTDPSNNVTPVTEITWSDLVNDAEMIISDSNWEGSGILVVNGDLRLTGGHFRGIIWVIGALWVSGEPVVEGTFYVESGAEFETTLTGNPTVSYDSDAIADAFNYNPSGLPPFIVNWKED
;
A
#
# COMPACT_ATOMS: atom_id res chain seq x y z
N MET A 1 -68.55 -71.99 -33.50
CA MET A 1 -68.05 -71.81 -32.12
C MET A 1 -67.20 -70.55 -32.09
N LYS A 2 -67.76 -69.43 -31.61
CA LYS A 2 -67.13 -68.11 -31.63
C LYS A 2 -66.38 -67.94 -30.32
N ILE A 3 -65.06 -68.17 -30.34
CA ILE A 3 -64.21 -68.02 -29.17
C ILE A 3 -63.90 -66.52 -29.01
N SER A 4 -64.63 -65.85 -28.12
CA SER A 4 -64.30 -64.52 -27.61
C SER A 4 -63.28 -64.69 -26.48
N LEU A 5 -62.00 -64.58 -26.81
CA LEU A 5 -60.90 -64.51 -25.84
C LEU A 5 -60.63 -63.03 -25.52
N GLY A 6 -60.61 -62.70 -24.22
CA GLY A 6 -60.58 -61.35 -23.68
C GLY A 6 -59.38 -60.51 -24.12
N SER A 7 -59.63 -59.52 -24.98
CA SER A 7 -58.65 -58.54 -25.47
C SER A 7 -58.16 -57.54 -24.41
N ASN A 8 -58.89 -57.39 -23.31
CA ASN A 8 -58.58 -56.35 -22.31
C ASN A 8 -57.36 -56.68 -21.44
N ARG A 9 -56.97 -57.96 -21.33
CA ARG A 9 -55.83 -58.39 -20.50
C ARG A 9 -54.47 -58.12 -21.17
N GLY A 10 -54.39 -58.23 -22.50
CA GLY A 10 -53.16 -57.94 -23.25
C GLY A 10 -52.83 -56.45 -23.31
N ILE A 11 -53.85 -55.61 -23.46
CA ILE A 11 -53.70 -54.14 -23.49
C ILE A 11 -53.17 -53.63 -22.13
N ALA A 12 -53.67 -54.16 -21.01
CA ALA A 12 -53.21 -53.78 -19.68
C ALA A 12 -51.71 -54.08 -19.47
N LEU A 13 -51.23 -55.22 -19.97
CA LEU A 13 -49.82 -55.60 -19.86
C LEU A 13 -48.92 -54.69 -20.70
N ILE A 14 -49.31 -54.39 -21.94
CA ILE A 14 -48.56 -53.46 -22.81
C ILE A 14 -48.54 -52.06 -22.18
N ALA A 15 -49.67 -51.57 -21.69
CA ALA A 15 -49.76 -50.28 -21.02
C ALA A 15 -48.85 -50.22 -19.77
N SER A 16 -48.83 -51.29 -18.96
CA SER A 16 -47.95 -51.37 -17.80
C SER A 16 -46.47 -51.32 -18.18
N TYR A 17 -46.08 -52.00 -19.26
CA TYR A 17 -44.71 -52.00 -19.76
C TYR A 17 -44.30 -50.62 -20.26
N ILE A 18 -45.17 -49.93 -21.01
CA ILE A 18 -44.91 -48.56 -21.47
C ILE A 18 -44.73 -47.61 -20.30
N ILE A 19 -45.60 -47.70 -19.28
CA ILE A 19 -45.50 -46.85 -18.07
C ILE A 19 -44.16 -47.10 -17.37
N ILE A 20 -43.77 -48.37 -17.17
CA ILE A 20 -42.50 -48.72 -16.54
C ILE A 20 -41.32 -48.19 -17.37
N ALA A 21 -41.36 -48.34 -18.70
CA ALA A 21 -40.30 -47.84 -19.59
C ALA A 21 -40.16 -46.31 -19.50
N VAL A 22 -41.26 -45.56 -19.47
CA VAL A 22 -41.24 -44.10 -19.31
C VAL A 22 -40.69 -43.72 -17.93
N LEU A 23 -41.10 -44.39 -16.86
CA LEU A 23 -40.58 -44.15 -15.51
C LEU A 23 -39.07 -44.41 -15.41
N LEU A 24 -38.57 -45.45 -16.08
CA LEU A 24 -37.13 -45.74 -16.11
C LEU A 24 -36.34 -44.65 -16.86
N ILE A 25 -36.87 -44.12 -17.96
CA ILE A 25 -36.24 -43.01 -18.70
C ILE A 25 -36.22 -41.73 -17.87
N VAL A 26 -37.31 -41.41 -17.17
CA VAL A 26 -37.36 -40.23 -16.28
C VAL A 26 -36.42 -40.41 -15.10
N SER A 27 -36.39 -41.60 -14.49
CA SER A 27 -35.49 -41.91 -13.38
C SER A 27 -34.02 -41.82 -13.77
N SER A 28 -33.65 -42.30 -14.96
CA SER A 28 -32.25 -42.21 -15.42
C SER A 28 -31.84 -40.76 -15.71
N ALA A 29 -32.73 -39.96 -16.30
CA ALA A 29 -32.50 -38.54 -16.52
C ALA A 29 -32.32 -37.77 -15.19
N PHE A 30 -33.14 -38.07 -14.18
CA PHE A 30 -33.03 -37.45 -12.86
C PHE A 30 -31.70 -37.80 -12.17
N THR A 31 -31.30 -39.07 -12.19
CA THR A 31 -30.02 -39.51 -11.61
C THR A 31 -28.83 -38.87 -12.32
N ALA A 32 -28.85 -38.79 -13.66
CA ALA A 32 -27.77 -38.16 -14.42
C ALA A 32 -27.64 -36.67 -14.07
N ARG A 33 -28.76 -35.95 -13.96
CA ARG A 33 -28.78 -34.55 -13.53
C ARG A 33 -28.25 -34.39 -12.09
N SER A 34 -28.69 -35.24 -11.18
CA SER A 34 -28.28 -35.21 -9.76
C SER A 34 -26.76 -35.43 -9.61
N ILE A 35 -26.17 -36.35 -10.37
CA ILE A 35 -24.71 -36.56 -10.39
C ILE A 35 -23.98 -35.31 -10.93
N GLY A 36 -24.53 -34.67 -11.97
CA GLY A 36 -24.00 -33.43 -12.51
C GLY A 36 -24.00 -32.29 -11.50
N GLU A 37 -25.15 -32.04 -10.86
CA GLU A 37 -25.30 -31.03 -9.81
C GLU A 37 -24.38 -31.32 -8.62
N GLN A 38 -24.23 -32.58 -8.20
CA GLN A 38 -23.32 -32.95 -7.13
C GLN A 38 -21.85 -32.67 -7.47
N ARG A 39 -21.43 -32.91 -8.72
CA ARG A 39 -20.06 -32.60 -9.16
C ARG A 39 -19.80 -31.09 -9.19
N VAL A 40 -20.78 -30.31 -9.65
CA VAL A 40 -20.67 -28.84 -9.65
C VAL A 40 -20.61 -28.31 -8.22
N ALA A 41 -21.49 -28.78 -7.34
CA ALA A 41 -21.50 -28.39 -5.93
C ALA A 41 -20.20 -28.76 -5.20
N ASN A 42 -19.63 -29.94 -5.49
CA ASN A 42 -18.33 -30.32 -4.93
C ASN A 42 -17.20 -29.41 -5.43
N LYS A 43 -17.17 -29.09 -6.73
CA LYS A 43 -16.17 -28.17 -7.30
C LYS A 43 -16.29 -26.76 -6.73
N GLU A 44 -17.51 -26.28 -6.52
CA GLU A 44 -17.76 -24.98 -5.90
C GLU A 44 -17.28 -24.97 -4.44
N LYS A 45 -17.59 -26.03 -3.69
CA LYS A 45 -17.08 -26.22 -2.33
C LYS A 45 -15.54 -26.22 -2.30
N ASP A 46 -14.90 -27.00 -3.16
CA ASP A 46 -13.44 -27.10 -3.22
C ASP A 46 -12.82 -25.75 -3.65
N SER A 47 -13.48 -25.00 -4.53
CA SER A 47 -13.10 -23.63 -4.92
C SER A 47 -13.14 -22.66 -3.75
N VAL A 48 -14.23 -22.64 -2.98
CA VAL A 48 -14.35 -21.77 -1.79
C VAL A 48 -13.28 -22.15 -0.75
N GLN A 49 -12.99 -23.44 -0.59
CA GLN A 49 -11.92 -23.89 0.30
C GLN A 49 -10.53 -23.47 -0.20
N ALA A 50 -10.26 -23.59 -1.49
CA ALA A 50 -9.01 -23.11 -2.09
C ALA A 50 -8.83 -21.60 -1.92
N PHE A 51 -9.91 -20.82 -2.03
CA PHE A 51 -9.91 -19.39 -1.77
C PHE A 51 -9.55 -19.06 -0.31
N TRP A 52 -10.22 -19.69 0.68
CA TRP A 52 -9.88 -19.49 2.09
C TRP A 52 -8.46 -19.92 2.46
N LEU A 53 -7.91 -20.93 1.77
CA LEU A 53 -6.51 -21.31 1.92
C LEU A 53 -5.56 -20.23 1.40
N ALA A 54 -5.90 -19.60 0.27
CA ALA A 54 -5.15 -18.48 -0.26
C ALA A 54 -5.22 -17.26 0.70
N GLU A 55 -6.39 -16.95 1.26
CA GLU A 55 -6.55 -15.88 2.26
C GLU A 55 -5.71 -16.16 3.52
N ALA A 56 -5.79 -17.38 4.08
CA ALA A 56 -5.01 -17.75 5.25
C ALA A 56 -3.48 -17.69 4.99
N GLY A 57 -3.05 -18.04 3.77
CA GLY A 57 -1.67 -17.87 3.34
C GLY A 57 -1.27 -16.40 3.30
N LEU A 58 -2.13 -15.54 2.75
CA LEU A 58 -1.91 -14.09 2.66
C LEU A 58 -1.81 -13.47 4.05
N ASP A 59 -2.76 -13.75 4.95
CA ASP A 59 -2.77 -13.24 6.33
C ASP A 59 -1.49 -13.62 7.08
N ARG A 60 -1.03 -14.86 6.89
CA ARG A 60 0.23 -15.32 7.49
C ARG A 60 1.43 -14.59 6.89
N ALA A 61 1.46 -14.43 5.57
CA ALA A 61 2.54 -13.71 4.90
C ALA A 61 2.64 -12.26 5.38
N ILE A 62 1.51 -11.56 5.59
CA ILE A 62 1.46 -10.20 6.13
C ILE A 62 2.09 -10.13 7.53
N ASN A 63 1.79 -11.10 8.40
CA ASN A 63 2.31 -11.14 9.76
C ASN A 63 3.79 -11.54 9.85
N GLU A 64 4.29 -12.28 8.87
CA GLU A 64 5.68 -12.77 8.81
C GLU A 64 6.54 -11.96 7.83
N LEU A 65 6.07 -10.83 7.29
CA LEU A 65 6.88 -10.00 6.40
C LEU A 65 8.19 -9.53 7.07
N PRO A 66 9.35 -9.58 6.37
CA PRO A 66 9.51 -9.94 4.95
C PRO A 66 9.75 -11.45 4.67
N ASP A 67 9.73 -12.31 5.69
CA ASP A 67 10.15 -13.73 5.64
C ASP A 67 9.19 -14.59 4.78
N THR A 68 9.45 -14.60 3.48
CA THR A 68 8.71 -15.39 2.48
C THR A 68 9.68 -15.94 1.42
N PRO A 69 9.37 -17.06 0.73
CA PRO A 69 8.07 -17.72 0.59
C PRO A 69 7.65 -18.54 1.82
N LEU A 70 6.34 -18.57 2.08
CA LEU A 70 5.75 -19.44 3.11
C LEU A 70 4.91 -20.51 2.46
N SER A 71 4.82 -21.67 3.09
CA SER A 71 3.89 -22.72 2.68
C SER A 71 3.33 -23.43 3.90
N GLY A 72 2.15 -24.03 3.72
CA GLY A 72 1.50 -24.76 4.79
C GLY A 72 0.36 -25.63 4.28
N THR A 73 -0.15 -26.47 5.18
CA THR A 73 -1.32 -27.31 4.92
C THR A 73 -2.37 -27.01 5.98
N LEU A 74 -3.62 -26.94 5.56
CA LEU A 74 -4.78 -26.76 6.46
C LEU A 74 -5.87 -27.71 5.99
N GLY A 75 -6.18 -28.71 6.83
CA GLY A 75 -7.15 -29.75 6.50
C GLY A 75 -6.71 -30.60 5.30
N ARG A 76 -7.49 -30.56 4.22
CA ARG A 76 -7.25 -31.35 2.99
C ARG A 76 -6.51 -30.59 1.90
N GLY A 77 -6.15 -29.33 2.12
CA GLY A 77 -5.51 -28.49 1.13
C GLY A 77 -4.20 -27.89 1.61
N ALA A 78 -3.55 -27.17 0.70
CA ALA A 78 -2.28 -26.49 0.94
C ALA A 78 -2.36 -25.04 0.45
N TYR A 79 -1.49 -24.20 1.00
CA TYR A 79 -1.26 -22.84 0.51
C TYR A 79 0.24 -22.59 0.33
N SER A 80 0.57 -21.68 -0.56
CA SER A 80 1.93 -21.19 -0.78
C SER A 80 1.88 -19.70 -1.07
N THR A 81 2.81 -18.95 -0.51
CA THR A 81 2.95 -17.52 -0.76
C THR A 81 4.30 -17.19 -1.37
N GLN A 82 4.33 -16.09 -2.12
CA GLN A 82 5.54 -15.48 -2.63
C GLN A 82 5.42 -13.97 -2.44
N THR A 83 6.45 -13.34 -1.90
CA THR A 83 6.52 -11.88 -1.81
C THR A 83 7.58 -11.35 -2.75
N THR A 84 7.27 -10.23 -3.38
CA THR A 84 8.21 -9.46 -4.20
C THR A 84 8.22 -8.03 -3.70
N PRO A 85 9.37 -7.47 -3.27
CA PRO A 85 9.46 -6.06 -2.93
C PRO A 85 9.10 -5.19 -4.14
N ALA A 86 8.16 -4.25 -3.94
CA ALA A 86 7.81 -3.22 -4.92
C ALA A 86 8.57 -1.92 -4.62
N THR A 87 8.71 -1.57 -3.34
CA THR A 87 9.56 -0.49 -2.81
C THR A 87 10.20 -0.96 -1.48
N SER A 88 10.89 -0.08 -0.75
CA SER A 88 11.41 -0.37 0.60
C SER A 88 10.30 -0.67 1.62
N VAL A 89 9.10 -0.13 1.43
CA VAL A 89 7.95 -0.28 2.36
C VAL A 89 6.74 -1.00 1.73
N ARG A 90 6.78 -1.29 0.42
CA ARG A 90 5.67 -1.98 -0.28
C ARG A 90 6.08 -3.34 -0.81
N PHE A 91 5.22 -4.31 -0.58
CA PHE A 91 5.42 -5.71 -0.93
C PHE A 91 4.23 -6.23 -1.74
N LEU A 92 4.50 -6.83 -2.89
CA LEU A 92 3.51 -7.58 -3.65
C LEU A 92 3.51 -9.02 -3.15
N ILE A 93 2.44 -9.44 -2.47
CA ILE A 93 2.25 -10.80 -1.97
C ILE A 93 1.29 -11.54 -2.89
N THR A 94 1.75 -12.64 -3.46
CA THR A 94 0.92 -13.60 -4.20
C THR A 94 0.73 -14.83 -3.33
N SER A 95 -0.52 -15.16 -2.99
CA SER A 95 -0.89 -16.35 -2.22
C SER A 95 -1.76 -17.27 -3.06
N SER A 96 -1.35 -18.52 -3.20
CA SER A 96 -2.11 -19.56 -3.87
C SER A 96 -2.59 -20.60 -2.86
N GLY A 97 -3.87 -20.94 -2.90
CA GLY A 97 -4.49 -22.01 -2.12
C GLY A 97 -5.02 -23.10 -3.04
N GLY A 98 -4.87 -24.36 -2.65
CA GLY A 98 -5.20 -25.51 -3.50
C GLY A 98 -5.82 -26.67 -2.73
N VAL A 99 -6.83 -27.31 -3.33
CA VAL A 99 -7.50 -28.50 -2.81
C VAL A 99 -7.51 -29.61 -3.87
N PRO A 100 -7.03 -30.84 -3.58
CA PRO A 100 -6.29 -31.24 -2.37
C PRO A 100 -4.85 -30.73 -2.28
N ALA A 101 -4.28 -30.24 -3.38
CA ALA A 101 -2.90 -29.76 -3.45
C ALA A 101 -2.79 -28.52 -4.36
N LEU A 102 -1.59 -27.95 -4.44
CA LEU A 102 -1.27 -26.75 -5.23
C LEU A 102 -0.87 -27.04 -6.68
N ASP A 103 -0.90 -28.30 -7.11
CA ASP A 103 -0.51 -28.65 -8.48
C ASP A 103 -1.64 -28.31 -9.45
N SER A 104 -1.53 -27.16 -10.13
CA SER A 104 -2.50 -26.69 -11.11
C SER A 104 -2.51 -27.52 -12.40
N ALA A 105 -1.55 -28.42 -12.60
CA ALA A 105 -1.55 -29.35 -13.75
C ALA A 105 -2.45 -30.57 -13.53
N ASP A 106 -2.78 -30.91 -12.28
CA ASP A 106 -3.73 -31.97 -11.97
C ASP A 106 -5.18 -31.45 -12.14
N PRO A 107 -5.97 -31.98 -13.09
CA PRO A 107 -7.36 -31.55 -13.30
C PRO A 107 -8.29 -31.85 -12.11
N ASN A 108 -7.84 -32.63 -11.13
CA ASN A 108 -8.56 -32.89 -9.89
C ASN A 108 -8.29 -31.83 -8.81
N ASN A 109 -7.29 -30.97 -9.00
CA ASN A 109 -6.99 -29.88 -8.09
C ASN A 109 -7.77 -28.64 -8.49
N ILE A 110 -8.33 -27.96 -7.49
CA ILE A 110 -8.85 -26.60 -7.64
C ILE A 110 -7.86 -25.67 -6.94
N VAL A 111 -7.30 -24.74 -7.68
CA VAL A 111 -6.34 -23.73 -7.18
C VAL A 111 -6.93 -22.34 -7.36
N ARG A 112 -6.81 -21.51 -6.33
CA ARG A 112 -7.17 -20.08 -6.33
C ARG A 112 -5.96 -19.26 -5.95
N THR A 113 -5.81 -18.10 -6.57
CA THR A 113 -4.69 -17.20 -6.31
C THR A 113 -5.22 -15.82 -5.97
N ILE A 114 -4.65 -15.23 -4.93
CA ILE A 114 -4.92 -13.87 -4.48
C ILE A 114 -3.60 -13.12 -4.55
N THR A 115 -3.63 -11.93 -5.11
CA THR A 115 -2.49 -11.01 -5.17
C THR A 115 -2.84 -9.75 -4.39
N ALA A 116 -2.01 -9.37 -3.42
CA ALA A 116 -2.19 -8.18 -2.60
C ALA A 116 -0.94 -7.30 -2.61
N LEU A 117 -1.14 -5.99 -2.73
CA LEU A 117 -0.11 -4.99 -2.44
C LEU A 117 -0.25 -4.60 -0.97
N VAL A 118 0.77 -4.91 -0.19
CA VAL A 118 0.83 -4.66 1.26
C VAL A 118 1.88 -3.61 1.52
N GLU A 119 1.56 -2.65 2.37
CA GLU A 119 2.51 -1.66 2.87
C GLU A 119 2.90 -2.06 4.30
N GLN A 120 4.18 -2.32 4.51
CA GLN A 120 4.79 -2.50 5.82
C GLN A 120 5.69 -1.30 6.03
N PRO A 121 5.31 -0.38 6.94
CA PRO A 121 6.22 0.67 7.37
C PRO A 121 7.56 0.05 7.78
N ALA A 122 8.66 0.64 7.33
CA ALA A 122 9.98 0.20 7.79
C ALA A 122 10.03 0.37 9.31
N ASN A 123 10.34 -0.71 10.02
CA ASN A 123 10.34 -0.70 11.49
C ASN A 123 11.50 0.10 12.11
N ASP A 124 12.39 0.68 11.30
CA ASP A 124 13.67 1.20 11.77
C ASP A 124 13.96 2.64 11.32
N ALA A 125 12.97 3.43 10.89
CA ALA A 125 13.21 4.85 10.62
C ALA A 125 13.64 5.56 11.90
N SER A 126 14.91 5.93 11.99
CA SER A 126 15.50 6.56 13.16
C SER A 126 15.84 8.03 12.86
N PRO A 127 15.64 8.95 13.82
CA PRO A 127 16.19 10.29 13.70
C PRO A 127 17.73 10.28 13.58
N ASP A 128 18.40 9.22 14.06
CA ASP A 128 19.85 9.06 13.97
C ASP A 128 20.34 8.81 12.52
N ASP A 129 19.45 8.41 11.61
CA ASP A 129 19.80 8.18 10.20
C ASP A 129 19.88 9.49 9.40
N ILE A 130 19.39 10.60 9.97
CA ILE A 130 19.51 11.94 9.40
C ILE A 130 20.80 12.55 9.93
N THR A 131 21.75 12.85 9.06
CA THR A 131 23.08 13.37 9.48
C THR A 131 23.37 14.77 9.01
N SER A 132 22.54 15.33 8.13
CA SER A 132 22.87 16.53 7.36
C SER A 132 21.84 17.64 7.57
N ALA A 133 22.29 18.89 7.52
CA ALA A 133 21.42 20.07 7.64
C ALA A 133 20.56 20.25 6.39
N ILE A 134 21.11 19.92 5.22
CA ILE A 134 20.43 20.02 3.93
C ILE A 134 20.84 18.81 3.09
N THR A 135 19.84 18.06 2.63
CA THR A 135 20.00 16.97 1.66
C THR A 135 19.11 17.25 0.45
N ALA A 136 19.69 17.28 -0.75
CA ALA A 136 18.93 17.59 -1.98
C ALA A 136 19.30 16.64 -3.13
N ASN A 137 18.29 16.26 -3.93
CA ASN A 137 18.48 15.44 -5.13
C ASN A 137 19.22 16.19 -6.25
N GLY A 138 19.27 17.52 -6.18
CA GLY A 138 19.92 18.39 -7.16
C GLY A 138 20.96 19.32 -6.53
N ASP A 139 21.48 20.22 -7.36
CA ASP A 139 22.49 21.21 -6.94
C ASP A 139 21.94 22.17 -5.87
N ILE A 140 22.79 22.46 -4.89
CA ILE A 140 22.52 23.45 -3.84
C ILE A 140 23.36 24.70 -4.12
N VAL A 141 22.69 25.83 -4.33
CA VAL A 141 23.32 27.13 -4.61
C VAL A 141 23.22 28.02 -3.38
N ILE A 142 24.35 28.23 -2.70
CA ILE A 142 24.46 29.10 -1.53
C ILE A 142 25.11 30.42 -1.94
N ARG A 143 24.46 31.55 -1.65
CA ARG A 143 24.93 32.91 -1.95
C ARG A 143 24.67 33.85 -0.76
N GLY A 144 25.38 34.97 -0.73
CA GLY A 144 25.23 35.99 0.31
C GLY A 144 25.94 35.60 1.61
N SER A 145 25.31 35.89 2.75
CA SER A 145 25.82 35.58 4.09
C SER A 145 24.98 34.49 4.76
N ALA A 146 24.43 33.55 3.98
CA ALA A 146 23.76 32.37 4.50
C ALA A 146 24.71 31.57 5.41
N GLU A 147 24.22 31.15 6.57
CA GLU A 147 24.93 30.34 7.55
C GLU A 147 24.30 28.94 7.59
N VAL A 148 25.10 27.92 7.29
CA VAL A 148 24.69 26.52 7.40
C VAL A 148 25.61 25.84 8.39
N ASN A 149 25.06 25.45 9.54
CA ASN A 149 25.76 24.77 10.63
C ASN A 149 25.40 23.28 10.59
N GLY A 150 26.09 22.51 9.77
CA GLY A 150 25.91 21.06 9.58
C GLY A 150 26.41 20.62 8.21
N ASP A 151 26.31 19.32 7.93
CA ASP A 151 26.71 18.77 6.64
C ASP A 151 25.68 19.11 5.54
N ILE A 152 26.15 19.22 4.31
CA ILE A 152 25.35 19.53 3.13
C ILE A 152 25.61 18.43 2.11
N ASP A 153 24.55 17.75 1.72
CA ASP A 153 24.57 16.65 0.76
C ASP A 153 23.80 17.06 -0.49
N ASP A 154 24.52 17.46 -1.54
CA ASP A 154 23.96 17.82 -2.85
C ASP A 154 24.05 16.65 -3.84
N ASN A 155 23.08 16.57 -4.76
CA ASN A 155 22.99 15.50 -5.75
C ASN A 155 22.94 14.07 -5.18
N GLU A 156 22.48 13.91 -3.94
CA GLU A 156 22.29 12.60 -3.32
C GLU A 156 20.94 12.00 -3.74
N THR A 157 20.89 10.69 -3.95
CA THR A 157 19.61 9.99 -4.21
C THR A 157 19.04 9.48 -2.90
N PHE A 158 17.89 10.01 -2.49
CA PHE A 158 17.15 9.54 -1.32
C PHE A 158 15.67 9.35 -1.63
N TYR A 159 15.00 8.57 -0.77
CA TYR A 159 13.58 8.29 -0.86
C TYR A 159 12.88 8.65 0.45
N PHE A 160 11.68 9.21 0.36
CA PHE A 160 10.87 9.60 1.51
C PHE A 160 10.62 8.41 2.45
N GLU A 161 10.35 7.26 1.85
CA GLU A 161 10.08 5.99 2.52
C GLU A 161 11.28 5.49 3.32
N ASP A 162 12.51 5.81 2.89
CA ASP A 162 13.73 5.36 3.57
C ASP A 162 14.03 6.23 4.79
N VAL A 163 13.69 7.53 4.73
CA VAL A 163 13.90 8.47 5.84
C VAL A 163 12.83 8.32 6.92
N PHE A 164 11.56 8.24 6.54
CA PHE A 164 10.45 8.21 7.51
C PHE A 164 9.93 6.80 7.78
N GLY A 165 10.30 5.80 6.99
CA GLY A 165 9.79 4.43 7.13
C GLY A 165 8.31 4.30 6.78
N VAL A 166 7.67 5.33 6.23
CA VAL A 166 6.26 5.32 5.81
C VAL A 166 6.14 5.94 4.43
N SER A 167 5.12 5.56 3.66
CA SER A 167 4.87 6.26 2.39
C SER A 167 4.41 7.69 2.59
N LYS A 168 4.63 8.52 1.57
CA LYS A 168 4.05 9.87 1.45
C LYS A 168 2.55 9.90 1.70
N GLU A 169 1.82 8.89 1.20
CA GLU A 169 0.37 8.76 1.38
C GLU A 169 -0.01 8.50 2.84
N VAL A 170 0.72 7.63 3.54
CA VAL A 170 0.53 7.40 4.99
C VAL A 170 0.85 8.64 5.79
N MET A 171 1.96 9.33 5.50
CA MET A 171 2.31 10.60 6.18
C MET A 171 1.20 11.63 6.00
N LYS A 172 0.72 11.81 4.76
CA LYS A 172 -0.38 12.73 4.43
C LYS A 172 -1.67 12.38 5.18
N ASN A 173 -2.05 11.10 5.22
CA ASN A 173 -3.28 10.65 5.88
C ASN A 173 -3.21 10.78 7.41
N ASN A 174 -2.01 10.82 7.99
CA ASN A 174 -1.77 11.05 9.41
C ASN A 174 -1.34 12.49 9.73
N ALA A 175 -1.39 13.41 8.75
CA ALA A 175 -1.03 14.80 8.98
C ALA A 175 -2.03 15.48 9.93
N THR A 176 -1.51 16.11 10.98
CA THR A 176 -2.29 16.95 11.92
C THR A 176 -2.90 18.15 11.19
N ASN A 177 -2.14 18.75 10.28
CA ASN A 177 -2.56 19.90 9.48
C ASN A 177 -2.44 19.57 7.99
N LEU A 178 -3.53 19.71 7.24
CA LEU A 178 -3.56 19.51 5.79
C LEU A 178 -3.98 20.80 5.10
N TYR A 179 -3.15 21.29 4.18
CA TYR A 179 -3.40 22.49 3.39
C TYR A 179 -3.45 22.19 1.91
N THR A 180 -4.28 22.95 1.19
CA THR A 180 -4.30 22.99 -0.27
C THR A 180 -4.25 24.45 -0.69
N ASP A 181 -3.20 24.82 -1.44
CA ASP A 181 -2.89 26.20 -1.83
C ASP A 181 -3.02 27.21 -0.66
N PRO A 182 -2.31 27.01 0.46
CA PRO A 182 -2.44 27.88 1.62
C PRO A 182 -2.07 29.33 1.31
N SER A 183 -2.70 30.26 2.01
CA SER A 183 -2.25 31.66 2.01
C SER A 183 -0.87 31.79 2.65
N ASN A 184 -0.16 32.87 2.31
CA ASN A 184 1.14 33.19 2.91
C ASN A 184 1.11 33.13 4.44
N ASN A 185 2.18 32.61 5.04
CA ASN A 185 2.36 32.47 6.49
C ASN A 185 1.29 31.59 7.15
N VAL A 186 0.96 30.46 6.51
CA VAL A 186 -0.01 29.51 7.05
C VAL A 186 0.36 29.07 8.46
N THR A 187 -0.63 28.98 9.33
CA THR A 187 -0.48 28.57 10.73
C THR A 187 -1.76 27.86 11.16
N PRO A 188 -1.68 26.80 11.99
CA PRO A 188 -0.48 26.23 12.59
C PRO A 188 0.35 25.37 11.61
N VAL A 189 1.66 25.33 11.85
CA VAL A 189 2.57 24.32 11.29
C VAL A 189 3.24 23.64 12.47
N THR A 190 2.63 22.55 12.92
CA THR A 190 3.01 21.77 14.11
C THR A 190 2.82 20.29 13.84
N GLU A 191 3.48 19.43 14.62
CA GLU A 191 3.39 17.96 14.52
C GLU A 191 3.69 17.48 13.10
N ILE A 192 2.72 16.92 12.36
CA ILE A 192 2.83 16.68 10.93
C ILE A 192 1.96 17.68 10.19
N THR A 193 2.57 18.45 9.29
CA THR A 193 1.88 19.37 8.39
C THR A 193 2.15 18.97 6.94
N TRP A 194 1.10 18.73 6.18
CA TRP A 194 1.17 18.43 4.75
C TRP A 194 0.51 19.55 3.94
N SER A 195 1.23 20.12 2.97
CA SER A 195 0.71 21.12 2.04
C SER A 195 0.75 20.59 0.62
N ASP A 196 -0.41 20.44 -0.01
CA ASP A 196 -0.52 20.18 -1.45
C ASP A 196 -0.67 21.49 -2.21
N LEU A 197 0.20 21.71 -3.18
CA LEU A 197 0.14 22.88 -4.06
C LEU A 197 -0.32 22.42 -5.45
N VAL A 198 -1.34 23.07 -6.00
CA VAL A 198 -1.86 22.79 -7.34
C VAL A 198 -1.71 24.01 -8.24
N ASN A 199 -1.66 23.79 -9.55
CA ASN A 199 -1.56 24.85 -10.56
C ASN A 199 -0.36 25.80 -10.38
N ASP A 200 0.82 25.25 -10.09
CA ASP A 200 2.07 26.02 -9.92
C ASP A 200 2.02 27.03 -8.74
N ALA A 201 1.17 26.78 -7.74
CA ALA A 201 1.19 27.54 -6.49
C ALA A 201 2.48 27.29 -5.70
N GLU A 202 2.88 28.28 -4.89
CA GLU A 202 4.02 28.18 -3.97
C GLU A 202 3.52 28.35 -2.53
N MET A 203 4.07 27.58 -1.60
CA MET A 203 3.92 27.86 -0.17
C MET A 203 4.90 28.97 0.22
N ILE A 204 4.39 30.07 0.78
CA ILE A 204 5.21 31.24 1.12
C ILE A 204 5.19 31.49 2.63
N ILE A 205 6.37 31.51 3.24
CA ILE A 205 6.58 31.97 4.62
C ILE A 205 7.51 33.19 4.55
N SER A 206 7.05 34.34 5.05
CA SER A 206 7.72 35.63 4.95
C SER A 206 7.65 36.51 6.19
N ASP A 207 6.77 36.19 7.15
CA ASP A 207 6.70 36.91 8.41
C ASP A 207 7.85 36.47 9.33
N SER A 208 8.65 37.43 9.81
CA SER A 208 9.74 37.17 10.76
C SER A 208 9.28 36.62 12.11
N ASN A 209 8.00 36.82 12.46
CA ASN A 209 7.40 36.32 13.69
C ASN A 209 6.65 34.99 13.48
N TRP A 210 6.71 34.43 12.27
CA TRP A 210 6.13 33.12 12.01
C TRP A 210 6.93 32.05 12.76
N GLU A 211 6.23 31.12 13.41
CA GLU A 211 6.83 30.01 14.13
C GLU A 211 6.18 28.70 13.66
N GLY A 212 7.00 27.66 13.47
CA GLY A 212 6.54 26.32 13.16
C GLY A 212 7.45 25.26 13.76
N SER A 213 6.93 24.03 13.91
CA SER A 213 7.72 22.90 14.41
C SER A 213 7.21 21.55 13.88
N GLY A 214 8.01 20.50 14.03
CA GLY A 214 7.65 19.14 13.64
C GLY A 214 8.09 18.76 12.23
N ILE A 215 7.26 18.04 11.49
CA ILE A 215 7.48 17.59 10.12
C ILE A 215 6.59 18.43 9.19
N LEU A 216 7.20 19.26 8.35
CA LEU A 216 6.53 20.00 7.29
C LEU A 216 6.84 19.36 5.94
N VAL A 217 5.82 18.78 5.29
CA VAL A 217 5.92 18.27 3.92
C VAL A 217 5.21 19.22 2.96
N VAL A 218 5.93 19.76 1.99
CA VAL A 218 5.40 20.62 0.93
C VAL A 218 5.46 19.85 -0.38
N ASN A 219 4.29 19.43 -0.87
CA ASN A 219 4.13 18.81 -2.18
C ASN A 219 3.97 19.92 -3.23
N GLY A 220 5.10 20.43 -3.70
CA GLY A 220 5.25 21.59 -4.58
C GLY A 220 6.39 22.49 -4.10
N ASP A 221 6.37 23.74 -4.51
CA ASP A 221 7.46 24.68 -4.26
C ASP A 221 7.33 25.43 -2.92
N LEU A 222 8.46 25.65 -2.24
CA LEU A 222 8.53 26.37 -0.96
C LEU A 222 9.42 27.60 -1.07
N ARG A 223 8.88 28.76 -0.66
CA ARG A 223 9.61 30.01 -0.50
C ARG A 223 9.62 30.46 0.95
N LEU A 224 10.79 30.37 1.59
CA LEU A 224 11.02 30.73 2.98
C LEU A 224 11.88 31.99 3.05
N THR A 225 11.29 33.11 3.48
CA THR A 225 11.95 34.43 3.52
C THR A 225 12.08 35.03 4.93
N GLY A 226 11.41 34.43 5.91
CA GLY A 226 11.45 34.79 7.32
C GLY A 226 10.85 33.68 8.18
N GLY A 227 10.78 33.90 9.48
CA GLY A 227 10.19 32.99 10.45
C GLY A 227 11.21 32.02 11.07
N HIS A 228 10.74 31.25 12.04
CA HIS A 228 11.52 30.26 12.77
C HIS A 228 10.86 28.89 12.65
N PHE A 229 11.60 27.88 12.18
CA PHE A 229 11.12 26.50 12.13
C PHE A 229 12.04 25.57 12.89
N ARG A 230 11.45 24.67 13.70
CA ARG A 230 12.20 23.64 14.43
C ARG A 230 11.73 22.23 14.08
N GLY A 231 12.54 21.45 13.36
CA GLY A 231 12.22 20.08 12.95
C GLY A 231 12.67 19.74 11.52
N ILE A 232 11.84 19.00 10.79
CA ILE A 232 12.15 18.50 9.44
C ILE A 232 11.28 19.22 8.41
N ILE A 233 11.90 19.81 7.39
CA ILE A 233 11.19 20.35 6.22
C ILE A 233 11.50 19.47 5.01
N TRP A 234 10.47 18.87 4.43
CA TRP A 234 10.55 18.08 3.19
C TRP A 234 9.84 18.80 2.05
N VAL A 235 10.55 19.10 0.97
CA VAL A 235 10.02 19.80 -0.21
C VAL A 235 10.06 18.89 -1.43
N ILE A 236 8.92 18.65 -2.05
CA ILE A 236 8.78 17.89 -3.30
C ILE A 236 8.60 18.92 -4.43
N GLY A 237 9.69 19.59 -4.79
CA GLY A 237 9.68 20.75 -5.68
C GLY A 237 10.95 21.58 -5.52
N ALA A 238 10.85 22.87 -5.84
CA ALA A 238 11.93 23.83 -5.66
C ALA A 238 11.88 24.49 -4.27
N LEU A 239 13.06 24.68 -3.66
CA LEU A 239 13.24 25.38 -2.39
C LEU A 239 14.00 26.70 -2.61
N TRP A 240 13.37 27.81 -2.22
CA TRP A 240 13.99 29.13 -2.17
C TRP A 240 14.01 29.67 -0.74
N VAL A 241 15.20 29.71 -0.16
CA VAL A 241 15.43 30.35 1.15
C VAL A 241 16.11 31.70 0.92
N SER A 242 15.51 32.77 1.40
CA SER A 242 16.09 34.11 1.35
C SER A 242 15.80 34.92 2.61
N GLY A 243 16.30 36.15 2.74
CA GLY A 243 16.00 36.99 3.92
C GLY A 243 16.73 36.51 5.19
N GLU A 244 16.00 36.44 6.31
CA GLU A 244 16.53 36.07 7.65
C GLU A 244 15.70 34.97 8.35
N PRO A 245 15.31 33.87 7.69
CA PRO A 245 14.68 32.75 8.36
C PRO A 245 15.70 31.97 9.21
N VAL A 246 15.21 31.39 10.29
CA VAL A 246 15.98 30.49 11.15
C VAL A 246 15.35 29.10 11.08
N VAL A 247 16.18 28.09 10.80
CA VAL A 247 15.76 26.69 10.80
C VAL A 247 16.68 25.88 11.69
N GLU A 248 16.11 25.27 12.73
CA GLU A 248 16.75 24.34 13.66
C GLU A 248 16.29 22.93 13.31
N GLY A 249 17.11 22.17 12.59
CA GLY A 249 16.79 20.82 12.13
C GLY A 249 17.34 20.55 10.73
N THR A 250 16.53 20.01 9.82
CA THR A 250 17.01 19.57 8.50
C THR A 250 16.05 19.92 7.35
N PHE A 251 16.62 20.08 6.17
CA PHE A 251 15.92 20.16 4.90
C PHE A 251 16.16 18.91 4.06
N TYR A 252 15.08 18.36 3.52
CA TYR A 252 15.10 17.43 2.40
C TYR A 252 14.44 18.07 1.19
N VAL A 253 15.14 18.11 0.06
CA VAL A 253 14.62 18.70 -1.18
C VAL A 253 14.65 17.68 -2.31
N GLU A 254 13.47 17.13 -2.59
CA GLU A 254 13.23 16.25 -3.72
C GLU A 254 12.90 17.10 -4.96
N SER A 255 13.95 17.68 -5.54
CA SER A 255 13.84 18.47 -6.76
C SER A 255 14.13 17.61 -8.00
N GLY A 256 13.46 17.91 -9.11
CA GLY A 256 13.85 17.35 -10.42
C GLY A 256 15.15 17.99 -10.93
N ALA A 257 15.77 17.39 -11.95
CA ALA A 257 17.06 17.81 -12.51
C ALA A 257 17.13 19.28 -13.03
N GLU A 258 15.99 19.98 -13.12
CA GLU A 258 15.89 21.36 -13.60
C GLU A 258 15.69 22.39 -12.47
N PHE A 259 15.54 21.95 -11.23
CA PHE A 259 15.19 22.81 -10.09
C PHE A 259 16.35 22.93 -9.11
N GLU A 260 16.88 24.15 -8.97
CA GLU A 260 17.98 24.45 -8.05
C GLU A 260 17.46 24.83 -6.65
N THR A 261 18.02 24.21 -5.61
CA THR A 261 17.82 24.66 -4.24
C THR A 261 18.66 25.90 -4.00
N THR A 262 18.05 27.03 -3.69
CA THR A 262 18.77 28.31 -3.55
C THR A 262 18.65 28.88 -2.15
N LEU A 263 19.80 29.11 -1.50
CA LEU A 263 19.92 29.86 -0.25
C LEU A 263 20.60 31.19 -0.54
N THR A 264 19.92 32.31 -0.30
CA THR A 264 20.43 33.69 -0.54
C THR A 264 20.15 34.61 0.65
N GLY A 265 20.79 35.77 0.75
CA GLY A 265 20.55 36.69 1.88
C GLY A 265 21.32 36.29 3.13
N ASN A 266 20.67 36.23 4.29
CA ASN A 266 21.27 35.85 5.58
C ASN A 266 20.44 34.79 6.35
N PRO A 267 19.98 33.68 5.72
CA PRO A 267 19.29 32.61 6.43
C PRO A 267 20.25 31.87 7.35
N THR A 268 19.73 31.33 8.45
CA THR A 268 20.47 30.43 9.34
C THR A 268 19.82 29.07 9.32
N VAL A 269 20.55 28.05 8.88
CA VAL A 269 20.15 26.64 8.92
C VAL A 269 21.11 25.92 9.85
N SER A 270 20.65 25.45 10.98
CA SER A 270 21.47 24.71 11.94
C SER A 270 20.91 23.31 12.13
N TYR A 271 21.73 22.31 11.85
CA TYR A 271 21.42 20.93 12.16
C TYR A 271 21.22 20.79 13.68
N ASP A 272 20.01 20.37 14.07
CA ASP A 272 19.63 20.14 15.46
C ASP A 272 19.03 18.74 15.59
N SER A 273 19.81 17.80 16.14
CA SER A 273 19.38 16.42 16.35
C SER A 273 18.23 16.31 17.35
N ASP A 274 18.14 17.21 18.34
CA ASP A 274 17.06 17.20 19.31
C ASP A 274 15.75 17.65 18.64
N ALA A 275 15.80 18.67 17.78
CA ALA A 275 14.64 19.09 16.98
C ALA A 275 14.15 17.99 16.02
N ILE A 276 15.09 17.27 15.40
CA ILE A 276 14.78 16.14 14.51
C ILE A 276 14.16 14.99 15.30
N ALA A 277 14.75 14.62 16.44
CA ALA A 277 14.18 13.58 17.32
C ALA A 277 12.79 13.97 17.84
N ASP A 278 12.58 15.24 18.21
CA ASP A 278 11.28 15.77 18.62
C ASP A 278 10.25 15.67 17.48
N ALA A 279 10.64 15.95 16.24
CA ALA A 279 9.79 15.80 15.06
C ALA A 279 9.44 14.33 14.79
N PHE A 280 10.39 13.40 14.97
CA PHE A 280 10.18 11.96 14.80
C PHE A 280 9.18 11.37 15.80
N ASN A 281 8.96 12.00 16.96
CA ASN A 281 7.91 11.57 17.89
C ASN A 281 6.49 11.63 17.28
N TYR A 282 6.30 12.40 16.21
CA TYR A 282 5.03 12.49 15.48
C TYR A 282 4.98 11.58 14.24
N ASN A 283 6.11 11.02 13.80
CA ASN A 283 6.16 10.14 12.64
C ASN A 283 5.25 8.91 12.87
N PRO A 284 4.34 8.55 11.95
CA PRO A 284 3.49 7.36 12.09
C PRO A 284 4.26 6.04 11.89
N SER A 285 5.54 5.97 12.26
CA SER A 285 6.34 4.75 12.22
C SER A 285 5.80 3.71 13.22
N GLY A 286 5.95 2.43 12.88
CA GLY A 286 5.46 1.32 13.72
C GLY A 286 3.98 0.96 13.54
N LEU A 287 3.30 1.46 12.50
CA LEU A 287 1.99 0.92 12.13
C LEU A 287 2.13 -0.55 11.67
N PRO A 288 1.18 -1.44 12.02
CA PRO A 288 1.20 -2.80 11.52
C PRO A 288 1.06 -2.81 9.99
N PRO A 289 1.61 -3.82 9.29
CA PRO A 289 1.41 -3.96 7.86
C PRO A 289 -0.07 -3.95 7.49
N PHE A 290 -0.43 -3.25 6.41
CA PHE A 290 -1.82 -3.17 5.95
C PHE A 290 -1.93 -3.35 4.43
N ILE A 291 -3.08 -3.84 3.98
CA ILE A 291 -3.37 -4.09 2.57
C ILE A 291 -3.75 -2.75 1.90
N VAL A 292 -2.98 -2.33 0.90
CA VAL A 292 -3.27 -1.16 0.06
C VAL A 292 -4.29 -1.53 -1.02
N ASN A 293 -4.08 -2.67 -1.68
CA ASN A 293 -4.95 -3.18 -2.73
C ASN A 293 -4.86 -4.70 -2.82
N TRP A 294 -5.91 -5.36 -3.27
CA TRP A 294 -5.89 -6.81 -3.53
C TRP A 294 -6.78 -7.18 -4.71
N LYS A 295 -6.47 -8.30 -5.34
CA LYS A 295 -7.27 -8.91 -6.39
C LYS A 295 -7.22 -10.43 -6.32
N GLU A 296 -8.28 -11.08 -6.78
CA GLU A 296 -8.30 -12.51 -7.09
C GLU A 296 -7.96 -12.69 -8.58
N ASP A 297 -7.09 -13.66 -8.89
CA ASP A 297 -6.68 -14.02 -10.25
C ASP A 297 -7.39 -15.28 -10.78
#